data_AF-A0A960N175-F1
#
_entry.id   AF-A0A960N175-F1
#
_cell.length_a   1.000
_cell.length_b   1.000
_cell.length_c   1.000
_cell.angle_alpha   90.00
_cell.angle_beta   90.00
_cell.angle_gamma   90.00
#
_symmetry.space_group_name_H-M   'P 1'
#
loop_
_entity.id
_entity.type
_entity.pdbx_description
1 polymer ?
#
loop_
_entity_poly.entity_id
_entity_poly.type
_entity_poly.pdbx_seq_one_letter_code
_entity_poly.pdbx_strand_id
1 'polypeptide(L)'
;MQELAKLESGHTPSRKMPEWWGGDVPWLALPDIREADGKVIDDTSEHTNEMGLANSSARLLPKDTVALSRTASVGFVARFGRPMATSQDFANWICGRGLDPCFLVHALRHSRPYLLTVASGAIHKTIYMNVLEDLRIFCPPIGDQHRIAAELDEQLGAIDEARAAAERRVAAAEALEAALLREHFHGITPVHIGLPKEAAPAGWKWTRLVELADLESGHTPSRKHPEWWGGDIPWIALPDIRALDGKVAMETKGYPTAEGI
;
A
#
# COMPACT_ATOMS: atom_id res chain seq x y z
N MET A 1 -11.86 -4.80 -40.01
CA MET A 1 -10.98 -4.27 -38.97
C MET A 1 -10.71 -5.43 -38.03
N GLN A 2 -9.46 -5.87 -37.85
CA GLN A 2 -9.21 -6.93 -36.85
C GLN A 2 -9.42 -6.33 -35.46
N GLU A 3 -10.19 -7.01 -34.60
CA GLU A 3 -10.32 -6.61 -33.20
C GLU A 3 -8.94 -6.72 -32.53
N LEU A 4 -8.46 -5.61 -31.95
CA LEU A 4 -7.16 -5.56 -31.26
C LEU A 4 -7.17 -6.39 -29.97
N ALA A 5 -8.32 -6.51 -29.33
CA ALA A 5 -8.53 -7.32 -28.14
C ALA A 5 -10.02 -7.68 -28.01
N LYS A 6 -10.29 -8.81 -27.34
CA LYS A 6 -11.64 -9.21 -26.92
C LYS A 6 -11.85 -8.79 -25.47
N LEU A 7 -12.94 -8.05 -25.19
CA LEU A 7 -13.34 -7.67 -23.84
C LEU A 7 -14.23 -8.75 -23.21
N GLU A 8 -13.91 -9.16 -21.99
CA GLU A 8 -14.64 -10.13 -21.20
C GLU A 8 -14.92 -9.57 -19.80
N SER A 9 -16.04 -9.96 -19.21
CA SER A 9 -16.34 -9.70 -17.79
C SER A 9 -16.03 -10.93 -16.94
N GLY A 10 -15.74 -10.71 -15.66
CA GLY A 10 -15.61 -11.81 -14.71
C GLY A 10 -16.94 -12.21 -14.08
N HIS A 11 -16.89 -13.25 -13.25
CA HIS A 11 -18.04 -13.71 -12.47
C HIS A 11 -17.59 -14.49 -11.23
N THR A 12 -18.46 -14.50 -10.22
CA THR A 12 -18.24 -15.22 -8.97
C THR A 12 -19.07 -16.51 -8.98
N PRO A 13 -18.47 -17.71 -9.01
CA PRO A 13 -19.20 -18.95 -8.74
C PRO A 13 -20.01 -18.85 -7.44
N SER A 14 -21.10 -19.59 -7.32
CA SER A 14 -21.94 -19.49 -6.10
C SER A 14 -21.13 -19.83 -4.85
N ARG A 15 -21.01 -18.90 -3.91
CA ARG A 15 -20.39 -19.13 -2.60
C ARG A 15 -21.19 -20.10 -1.72
N LYS A 16 -22.43 -20.41 -2.10
CA LYS A 16 -23.28 -21.40 -1.42
C LYS A 16 -22.92 -22.85 -1.79
N MET A 17 -22.04 -23.05 -2.77
CA MET A 17 -21.61 -24.36 -3.27
C MET A 17 -20.10 -24.51 -3.02
N PRO A 18 -19.67 -24.92 -1.81
CA PRO A 18 -18.25 -25.03 -1.47
C PRO A 18 -17.43 -25.89 -2.44
N GLU A 19 -18.04 -26.90 -3.04
CA GLU A 19 -17.43 -27.80 -4.02
C GLU A 19 -17.04 -27.10 -5.35
N TRP A 20 -17.55 -25.90 -5.62
CA TRP A 20 -17.18 -25.08 -6.78
C TRP A 20 -15.91 -24.26 -6.55
N TRP A 21 -15.38 -24.31 -5.33
CA TRP A 21 -14.22 -23.56 -4.87
C TRP A 21 -13.08 -24.51 -4.48
N GLY A 22 -11.86 -23.97 -4.47
CA GLY A 22 -10.64 -24.77 -4.43
C GLY A 22 -10.33 -25.42 -5.77
N GLY A 23 -9.13 -26.00 -5.90
CA GLY A 23 -8.61 -26.55 -7.15
C GLY A 23 -7.48 -25.70 -7.74
N ASP A 24 -7.23 -25.87 -9.04
CA ASP A 24 -6.02 -25.36 -9.71
C ASP A 24 -6.25 -24.13 -10.61
N VAL A 25 -7.47 -23.56 -10.61
CA VAL A 25 -7.79 -22.35 -11.38
C VAL A 25 -7.77 -21.14 -10.44
N PRO A 26 -6.74 -20.28 -10.51
CA PRO A 26 -6.72 -19.07 -9.72
C PRO A 26 -7.89 -18.16 -10.11
N TRP A 27 -8.52 -17.56 -9.11
CA TRP A 27 -9.67 -16.68 -9.26
C TRP A 27 -9.36 -15.31 -8.66
N LEU A 28 -9.09 -14.33 -9.53
CA LEU A 28 -8.68 -12.98 -9.16
C LEU A 28 -9.82 -12.18 -8.53
N ALA A 29 -9.61 -11.70 -7.31
CA ALA A 29 -10.54 -10.88 -6.55
C ALA A 29 -9.95 -9.50 -6.20
N LEU A 30 -10.80 -8.61 -5.69
CA LEU A 30 -10.39 -7.26 -5.28
C LEU A 30 -9.28 -7.21 -4.20
N PRO A 31 -9.19 -8.15 -3.24
CA PRO A 31 -8.07 -8.17 -2.30
C PRO A 31 -6.72 -8.38 -2.98
N ASP A 32 -6.64 -9.19 -4.04
CA ASP A 32 -5.37 -9.54 -4.69
C ASP A 32 -4.83 -8.40 -5.58
N ILE A 33 -5.71 -7.61 -6.22
CA ILE A 33 -5.29 -6.69 -7.29
C ILE A 33 -4.38 -5.55 -6.79
N ARG A 34 -4.46 -5.18 -5.51
CA ARG A 34 -3.68 -4.06 -4.96
C ARG A 34 -2.19 -4.35 -4.93
N GLU A 35 -1.82 -5.56 -4.52
CA GLU A 35 -0.43 -5.99 -4.46
C GLU A 35 0.13 -6.29 -5.86
N ALA A 36 -0.77 -6.67 -6.77
CA ALA A 36 -0.49 -6.98 -8.16
C ALA A 36 -0.51 -5.78 -9.12
N ASP A 37 -0.69 -4.54 -8.65
CA ASP A 37 -0.85 -3.39 -9.54
C ASP A 37 0.35 -3.21 -10.50
N GLY A 38 0.08 -3.37 -11.79
CA GLY A 38 1.05 -3.32 -12.87
C GLY A 38 1.98 -4.51 -12.98
N LYS A 39 1.69 -5.61 -12.30
CA LYS A 39 2.51 -6.81 -12.27
C LYS A 39 1.86 -7.97 -13.03
N VAL A 40 2.66 -9.01 -13.23
CA VAL A 40 2.18 -10.31 -13.66
C VAL A 40 1.68 -11.07 -12.42
N ILE A 41 0.48 -11.64 -12.50
CA ILE A 41 -0.13 -12.46 -11.45
C ILE A 41 -0.01 -13.92 -11.86
N ASP A 42 0.75 -14.70 -11.09
CA ASP A 42 0.87 -16.14 -11.28
C ASP A 42 -0.06 -16.94 -10.36
N ASP A 43 -0.54 -16.33 -9.27
CA ASP A 43 -1.47 -16.98 -8.35
C ASP A 43 -2.36 -15.98 -7.58
N THR A 44 -3.46 -16.46 -6.98
CA THR A 44 -4.44 -15.65 -6.24
C THR A 44 -4.81 -16.30 -4.91
N SER A 45 -5.29 -15.50 -3.94
CA SER A 45 -5.68 -15.99 -2.62
C SER A 45 -6.78 -17.05 -2.66
N GLU A 46 -7.67 -16.98 -3.64
CA GLU A 46 -8.75 -17.94 -3.85
C GLU A 46 -8.63 -18.64 -5.20
N HIS A 47 -9.16 -19.86 -5.26
CA HIS A 47 -9.19 -20.68 -6.46
C HIS A 47 -10.60 -21.22 -6.70
N THR A 48 -10.93 -21.45 -7.96
CA THR A 48 -12.09 -22.22 -8.40
C THR A 48 -11.63 -23.46 -9.17
N ASN A 49 -12.58 -24.22 -9.68
CA ASN A 49 -12.35 -25.47 -10.39
C ASN A 49 -13.29 -25.60 -11.59
N GLU A 50 -13.19 -26.72 -12.30
CA GLU A 50 -14.03 -27.02 -13.46
C GLU A 50 -15.53 -26.96 -13.14
N MET A 51 -15.95 -27.41 -11.95
CA MET A 51 -17.37 -27.35 -11.56
C MET A 51 -17.83 -25.91 -11.38
N GLY A 52 -17.02 -25.06 -10.74
CA GLY A 52 -17.32 -23.64 -10.58
C GLY A 52 -17.39 -22.89 -11.90
N LEU A 53 -16.50 -23.20 -12.84
CA LEU A 53 -16.53 -22.64 -14.20
C LEU A 53 -17.74 -23.15 -15.02
N ALA A 54 -18.07 -24.44 -14.93
CA ALA A 54 -19.17 -25.04 -15.69
C ALA A 54 -20.56 -24.59 -15.20
N ASN A 55 -20.70 -24.28 -13.91
CA ASN A 55 -21.97 -23.92 -13.28
C ASN A 55 -22.09 -22.41 -12.98
N SER A 56 -21.25 -21.59 -13.60
CA SER A 56 -21.33 -20.14 -13.48
C SER A 56 -20.98 -19.43 -14.79
N SER A 57 -21.15 -18.11 -14.82
CA SER A 57 -20.69 -17.29 -15.94
C SER A 57 -19.18 -16.99 -15.89
N ALA A 58 -18.44 -17.54 -14.92
CA ALA A 58 -17.00 -17.37 -14.87
C ALA A 58 -16.37 -18.05 -16.09
N ARG A 59 -15.25 -17.51 -16.55
CA ARG A 59 -14.54 -18.00 -17.72
C ARG A 59 -13.08 -18.18 -17.38
N LEU A 60 -12.49 -19.26 -17.89
CA LEU A 60 -11.04 -19.42 -17.90
C LEU A 60 -10.49 -18.53 -19.01
N LEU A 61 -9.77 -17.49 -18.62
CA LEU A 61 -9.13 -16.55 -19.51
C LEU A 61 -7.66 -16.96 -19.69
N PRO A 62 -7.09 -16.80 -20.89
CA PRO A 62 -5.74 -17.27 -21.17
C PRO A 62 -4.66 -16.46 -20.44
N LYS A 63 -3.44 -17.00 -20.45
CA LYS A 63 -2.23 -16.23 -20.12
C LYS A 63 -2.19 -14.93 -20.92
N ASP A 64 -1.61 -13.89 -20.33
CA ASP A 64 -1.44 -12.55 -20.89
C ASP A 64 -2.74 -11.77 -21.12
N THR A 65 -3.87 -12.25 -20.59
CA THR A 65 -5.05 -11.39 -20.38
C THR A 65 -4.71 -10.25 -19.42
N VAL A 66 -5.17 -9.04 -19.75
CA VAL A 66 -5.02 -7.85 -18.90
C VAL A 66 -6.32 -7.59 -18.17
N ALA A 67 -6.29 -7.63 -16.85
CA ALA A 67 -7.42 -7.37 -15.97
C ALA A 67 -7.37 -5.96 -15.41
N LEU A 68 -8.49 -5.25 -15.44
CA LEU A 68 -8.70 -3.94 -14.82
C LEU A 68 -9.80 -4.06 -13.77
N SER A 69 -9.50 -3.65 -12.55
CA SER A 69 -10.50 -3.51 -11.50
C SER A 69 -11.41 -2.31 -11.78
N ARG A 70 -12.72 -2.57 -11.80
CA ARG A 70 -13.77 -1.62 -12.16
C ARG A 70 -14.50 -1.05 -10.96
N THR A 71 -14.45 -1.70 -9.80
CA THR A 71 -15.18 -1.33 -8.57
C THR A 71 -14.19 -1.25 -7.41
N ALA A 72 -14.48 -0.42 -6.39
CA ALA A 72 -13.74 -0.26 -5.12
C ALA A 72 -12.24 0.10 -5.21
N SER A 73 -11.44 -0.70 -5.91
CA SER A 73 -10.06 -0.47 -6.32
C SER A 73 -10.01 -0.08 -7.80
N VAL A 74 -10.77 0.95 -8.20
CA VAL A 74 -10.90 1.35 -9.61
C VAL A 74 -9.53 1.72 -10.21
N GLY A 75 -9.23 1.19 -11.39
CA GLY A 75 -8.04 1.55 -12.14
C GLY A 75 -6.78 0.77 -11.78
N PHE A 76 -6.87 -0.19 -10.87
CA PHE A 76 -5.79 -1.16 -10.63
C PHE A 76 -5.77 -2.18 -11.76
N VAL A 77 -4.58 -2.53 -12.25
CA VAL A 77 -4.39 -3.32 -13.47
C VAL A 77 -3.41 -4.45 -13.20
N ALA A 78 -3.61 -5.61 -13.80
CA ALA A 78 -2.62 -6.69 -13.79
C ALA A 78 -2.66 -7.53 -15.05
N ARG A 79 -1.58 -8.27 -15.32
CA ARG A 79 -1.48 -9.23 -16.42
C ARG A 79 -1.45 -10.66 -15.89
N PHE A 80 -2.12 -11.58 -16.56
CA PHE A 80 -2.12 -12.98 -16.16
C PHE A 80 -0.83 -13.69 -16.55
N GLY A 81 -0.16 -14.30 -15.57
CA GLY A 81 1.00 -15.16 -15.76
C GLY A 81 0.64 -16.57 -16.23
N ARG A 82 -0.59 -17.01 -15.95
CA ARG A 82 -1.17 -18.29 -16.37
C ARG A 82 -2.67 -18.15 -16.64
N PRO A 83 -3.37 -19.17 -17.18
CA PRO A 83 -4.81 -19.12 -17.31
C PRO A 83 -5.51 -18.96 -15.95
N MET A 84 -6.46 -18.03 -15.86
CA MET A 84 -7.14 -17.63 -14.61
C MET A 84 -8.58 -17.16 -14.89
N ALA A 85 -9.40 -17.09 -13.83
CA ALA A 85 -10.71 -16.44 -13.87
C ALA A 85 -10.71 -15.18 -12.98
N THR A 86 -11.72 -14.32 -13.09
CA THR A 86 -11.85 -13.13 -12.23
C THR A 86 -13.25 -13.00 -11.65
N SER A 87 -13.38 -12.24 -10.56
CA SER A 87 -14.68 -11.77 -10.09
C SER A 87 -15.34 -10.79 -11.07
N GLN A 88 -16.62 -10.54 -10.86
CA GLN A 88 -17.44 -9.56 -11.62
C GLN A 88 -16.95 -8.11 -11.53
N ASP A 89 -16.01 -7.84 -10.63
CA ASP A 89 -15.41 -6.53 -10.40
C ASP A 89 -14.38 -6.16 -11.46
N PHE A 90 -14.05 -7.08 -12.38
CA PHE A 90 -13.02 -6.89 -13.39
C PHE A 90 -13.57 -6.80 -14.81
N ALA A 91 -12.87 -6.02 -15.63
CA ALA A 91 -12.90 -6.10 -17.09
C ALA A 91 -11.58 -6.71 -17.56
N ASN A 92 -11.66 -7.60 -18.53
CA ASN A 92 -10.53 -8.40 -18.98
C ASN A 92 -10.35 -8.25 -20.49
N TRP A 93 -9.15 -7.87 -20.94
CA TRP A 93 -8.80 -7.82 -22.36
C TRP A 93 -7.91 -8.99 -22.75
N ILE A 94 -8.42 -9.85 -23.64
CA ILE A 94 -7.64 -10.88 -24.32
C ILE A 94 -7.04 -10.23 -25.56
N CYS A 95 -5.75 -9.89 -25.49
CA CYS A 95 -5.07 -9.15 -26.54
C CYS A 95 -4.82 -10.01 -27.78
N GLY A 96 -5.13 -9.46 -28.96
CA GLY A 96 -4.77 -10.03 -30.25
C GLY A 96 -3.33 -9.69 -30.64
N ARG A 97 -2.90 -10.10 -31.85
CA ARG A 97 -1.52 -9.91 -32.32
C ARG A 97 -1.10 -8.44 -32.51
N GLY A 98 -2.06 -7.53 -32.57
CA GLY A 98 -1.82 -6.10 -32.78
C GLY A 98 -1.69 -5.29 -31.48
N LEU A 99 -1.83 -5.92 -30.32
CA LEU A 99 -1.77 -5.25 -29.02
C LEU A 99 -0.88 -6.04 -28.06
N ASP A 100 0.21 -5.41 -27.63
CA ASP A 100 1.08 -5.96 -26.59
C ASP A 100 0.38 -5.82 -25.21
N PRO A 101 0.21 -6.92 -24.46
CA PRO A 101 -0.40 -6.90 -23.14
C PRO A 101 0.34 -6.04 -22.10
N CYS A 102 1.68 -6.03 -22.12
CA CYS A 102 2.48 -5.21 -21.22
C CYS A 102 2.31 -3.72 -21.53
N PHE A 103 2.31 -3.36 -22.82
CA PHE A 103 1.99 -2.00 -23.26
C PHE A 103 0.60 -1.57 -22.77
N LEU A 104 -0.42 -2.45 -22.90
CA LEU A 104 -1.77 -2.16 -22.40
C LEU A 104 -1.80 -1.95 -20.88
N VAL A 105 -1.06 -2.74 -20.10
CA VAL A 105 -0.92 -2.55 -18.65
C VAL A 105 -0.41 -1.14 -18.35
N HIS A 106 0.70 -0.73 -18.97
CA HIS A 106 1.29 0.59 -18.75
C HIS A 106 0.35 1.73 -19.18
N ALA A 107 -0.30 1.59 -20.33
CA ALA A 107 -1.25 2.58 -20.84
C ALA A 107 -2.45 2.76 -19.89
N LEU A 108 -3.03 1.68 -19.38
CA LEU A 108 -4.14 1.72 -18.43
C LEU A 108 -3.71 2.30 -17.08
N ARG A 109 -2.53 1.93 -16.57
CA ARG A 109 -1.97 2.47 -15.32
C ARG A 109 -1.76 3.98 -15.40
N HIS A 110 -1.14 4.44 -16.49
CA HIS A 110 -0.96 5.87 -16.72
C HIS A 110 -2.31 6.60 -16.81
N SER A 111 -3.32 5.96 -17.41
CA SER A 111 -4.66 6.53 -17.58
C SER A 111 -5.53 6.46 -16.32
N ARG A 112 -5.03 5.92 -15.20
CA ARG A 112 -5.79 5.78 -13.94
C ARG A 112 -6.46 7.07 -13.46
N PRO A 113 -5.80 8.25 -13.44
CA PRO A 113 -6.45 9.49 -13.03
C PRO A 113 -7.69 9.81 -13.88
N TYR A 114 -7.63 9.54 -15.18
CA TYR A 114 -8.76 9.71 -16.09
C TYR A 114 -9.85 8.64 -15.86
N LEU A 115 -9.48 7.37 -15.68
CA LEU A 115 -10.43 6.29 -15.37
C LEU A 115 -11.25 6.61 -14.10
N LEU A 116 -10.65 7.29 -13.11
CA LEU A 116 -11.33 7.74 -11.89
C LEU A 116 -12.32 8.90 -12.09
N THR A 117 -12.23 9.66 -13.18
CA THR A 117 -13.18 10.74 -13.50
C THR A 117 -14.43 10.22 -14.19
N VAL A 118 -14.31 9.14 -14.97
CA VAL A 118 -15.45 8.49 -15.64
C VAL A 118 -16.14 7.44 -14.75
N ALA A 119 -15.52 7.09 -13.62
CA ALA A 119 -16.14 6.23 -12.62
C ALA A 119 -17.34 6.92 -11.95
N SER A 120 -18.46 6.22 -11.88
CA SER A 120 -19.73 6.70 -11.32
C SER A 120 -19.95 6.16 -9.89
N GLY A 121 -20.70 6.91 -9.07
CA GLY A 121 -21.04 6.54 -7.70
C GLY A 121 -20.28 7.36 -6.64
N ALA A 122 -20.98 7.77 -5.59
CA ALA A 122 -20.44 8.64 -4.54
C ALA A 122 -19.61 7.88 -3.48
N ILE A 123 -20.09 6.72 -3.04
CA ILE A 123 -19.45 5.90 -1.99
C ILE A 123 -18.59 4.78 -2.61
N HIS A 124 -19.15 4.05 -3.59
CA HIS A 124 -18.44 3.01 -4.33
C HIS A 124 -18.32 3.40 -5.79
N LYS A 125 -17.15 3.95 -6.15
CA LYS A 125 -16.83 4.27 -7.54
C LYS A 125 -16.81 3.00 -8.38
N THR A 126 -17.50 3.04 -9.53
CA THR A 126 -17.58 1.95 -10.49
C THR A 126 -17.46 2.47 -11.92
N ILE A 127 -16.67 1.79 -12.76
CA ILE A 127 -16.72 1.96 -14.22
C ILE A 127 -17.59 0.86 -14.81
N TYR A 128 -18.68 1.25 -15.48
CA TYR A 128 -19.60 0.33 -16.13
C TYR A 128 -19.01 -0.23 -17.43
N MET A 129 -19.39 -1.45 -17.82
CA MET A 129 -18.84 -2.14 -18.99
C MET A 129 -19.04 -1.35 -20.29
N ASN A 130 -20.22 -0.75 -20.48
CA ASN A 130 -20.51 0.08 -21.65
C ASN A 130 -19.56 1.29 -21.78
N VAL A 131 -19.08 1.85 -20.66
CA VAL A 131 -18.09 2.93 -20.68
C VAL A 131 -16.71 2.39 -21.09
N LEU A 132 -16.37 1.17 -20.67
CA LEU A 132 -15.11 0.52 -21.04
C LEU A 132 -15.07 0.05 -22.49
N GLU A 133 -16.23 -0.33 -23.05
CA GLU A 133 -16.38 -0.65 -24.47
C GLU A 133 -16.07 0.54 -25.38
N ASP A 134 -16.30 1.76 -24.89
CA ASP A 134 -16.01 3.01 -25.60
C ASP A 134 -14.56 3.52 -25.40
N LEU A 135 -13.74 2.85 -24.57
CA LEU A 135 -12.36 3.27 -24.34
C LEU A 135 -11.52 3.18 -25.62
N ARG A 136 -10.75 4.24 -25.87
CA ARG A 136 -9.83 4.34 -27.00
C ARG A 136 -8.41 4.42 -26.49
N ILE A 137 -7.51 3.69 -27.14
CA ILE A 137 -6.07 3.70 -26.85
C ILE A 137 -5.31 4.21 -28.08
N PHE A 138 -4.26 4.99 -27.85
CA PHE A 138 -3.28 5.26 -28.89
C PHE A 138 -2.46 3.98 -29.12
N CYS A 139 -2.62 3.37 -30.29
CA CYS A 139 -2.03 2.06 -30.60
C CYS A 139 -0.94 2.23 -31.67
N PRO A 140 0.33 2.45 -31.29
CA PRO A 140 1.43 2.52 -32.25
C PRO A 140 1.70 1.13 -32.86
N PRO A 141 2.54 1.02 -33.91
CA PRO A 141 2.94 -0.28 -34.46
C PRO A 141 3.48 -1.22 -33.38
N ILE A 142 3.26 -2.53 -33.52
CA ILE A 142 3.59 -3.51 -32.48
C ILE A 142 5.05 -3.46 -32.02
N GLY A 143 5.99 -3.13 -32.92
CA GLY A 143 7.41 -2.95 -32.56
C GLY A 143 7.65 -1.77 -31.63
N ASP A 144 6.92 -0.67 -31.78
CA ASP A 144 6.98 0.46 -30.86
C ASP A 144 6.33 0.13 -29.52
N GLN A 145 5.23 -0.64 -29.52
CA GLN A 145 4.61 -1.11 -28.27
C GLN A 145 5.60 -1.94 -27.45
N HIS A 146 6.29 -2.91 -28.07
CA HIS A 146 7.31 -3.73 -27.41
C HIS A 146 8.45 -2.87 -26.85
N ARG A 147 8.97 -1.93 -27.65
CA ARG A 147 10.06 -1.05 -27.24
C ARG A 147 9.67 -0.17 -26.05
N ILE A 148 8.48 0.45 -26.10
CA ILE A 148 7.96 1.30 -25.02
C ILE A 148 7.74 0.46 -23.75
N ALA A 149 7.12 -0.70 -23.87
CA ALA A 149 6.86 -1.57 -22.73
C ALA A 149 8.16 -2.05 -22.07
N ALA A 150 9.16 -2.47 -22.85
CA ALA A 150 10.46 -2.91 -22.34
C ALA A 150 11.20 -1.79 -21.58
N GLU A 151 11.23 -0.59 -22.14
CA GLU A 151 11.86 0.58 -21.49
C GLU A 151 11.17 0.91 -20.16
N LEU A 152 9.82 0.89 -20.13
CA LEU A 152 9.06 1.14 -18.92
C LEU A 152 9.28 0.06 -17.87
N ASP A 153 9.29 -1.22 -18.27
CA ASP A 153 9.55 -2.34 -17.36
C ASP A 153 10.95 -2.24 -16.72
N GLU A 154 11.98 -1.91 -17.52
CA GLU A 154 13.34 -1.72 -17.03
C GLU A 154 13.42 -0.57 -16.02
N GLN A 155 12.90 0.60 -16.38
CA GLN A 155 12.97 1.79 -15.52
C GLN A 155 12.16 1.63 -14.23
N LEU A 156 10.95 1.05 -14.31
CA LEU A 156 10.12 0.81 -13.14
C LEU A 156 10.71 -0.28 -12.24
N GLY A 157 11.32 -1.32 -12.83
CA GLY A 157 12.06 -2.34 -12.08
C GLY A 157 13.21 -1.73 -11.27
N ALA A 158 14.01 -0.84 -11.88
CA ALA A 158 15.08 -0.14 -11.18
C ALA A 158 14.58 0.72 -10.02
N ILE A 159 13.41 1.36 -10.17
CA ILE A 159 12.77 2.13 -9.08
C ILE A 159 12.36 1.21 -7.92
N ASP A 160 11.75 0.07 -8.21
CA ASP A 160 11.30 -0.87 -7.19
C ASP A 160 12.48 -1.50 -6.43
N GLU A 161 13.57 -1.84 -7.13
CA GLU A 161 14.81 -2.31 -6.51
C GLU A 161 15.43 -1.26 -5.59
N ALA A 162 15.47 0.00 -6.03
CA ALA A 162 16.00 1.10 -5.24
C ALA A 162 15.16 1.35 -3.98
N ARG A 163 13.83 1.27 -4.07
CA ARG A 163 12.91 1.37 -2.93
C ARG A 163 13.14 0.25 -1.91
N ALA A 164 13.19 -1.00 -2.37
CA ALA A 164 13.43 -2.14 -1.51
C ALA A 164 14.82 -2.07 -0.82
N ALA A 165 15.83 -1.57 -1.53
CA ALA A 165 17.15 -1.34 -0.95
C ALA A 165 17.14 -0.24 0.13
N ALA A 166 16.39 0.84 -0.08
CA ALA A 166 16.24 1.92 0.90
C ALA A 166 15.51 1.43 2.16
N GLU A 167 14.41 0.67 2.01
CA GLU A 167 13.67 0.07 3.13
C GLU A 167 14.55 -0.86 3.97
N ARG A 168 15.37 -1.70 3.33
CA ARG A 168 16.35 -2.55 4.05
C ARG A 168 17.36 -1.75 4.84
N ARG A 169 17.81 -0.59 4.33
CA ARG A 169 18.74 0.29 5.04
C ARG A 169 18.09 0.94 6.26
N VAL A 170 16.83 1.37 6.14
CA VAL A 170 16.07 1.91 7.27
C VAL A 170 15.92 0.85 8.36
N ALA A 171 15.46 -0.35 8.01
CA ALA A 171 15.32 -1.45 8.96
C ALA A 171 16.66 -1.86 9.62
N ALA A 172 17.76 -1.85 8.85
CA ALA A 172 19.10 -2.12 9.39
C ALA A 172 19.57 -1.04 10.37
N ALA A 173 19.25 0.23 10.11
CA ALA A 173 19.58 1.34 11.01
C ALA A 173 18.83 1.21 12.34
N GLU A 174 17.52 0.92 12.31
CA GLU A 174 16.70 0.69 13.50
C GLU A 174 17.21 -0.52 14.31
N ALA A 175 17.58 -1.60 13.63
CA ALA A 175 18.14 -2.78 14.27
C ALA A 175 19.49 -2.51 14.95
N LEU A 176 20.35 -1.68 14.33
CA LEU A 176 21.64 -1.26 14.88
C LEU A 176 21.45 -0.42 16.14
N GLU A 177 20.55 0.57 16.12
CA GLU A 177 20.23 1.38 17.29
C GLU A 177 19.78 0.49 18.46
N ALA A 178 18.84 -0.42 18.20
CA ALA A 178 18.36 -1.35 19.21
C ALA A 178 19.48 -2.29 19.73
N ALA A 179 20.42 -2.69 18.87
CA ALA A 179 21.57 -3.50 19.27
C ALA A 179 22.54 -2.72 20.16
N LEU A 180 22.86 -1.47 19.82
CA LEU A 180 23.73 -0.61 20.62
C LEU A 180 23.14 -0.37 22.02
N LEU A 181 21.85 -0.09 22.11
CA LEU A 181 21.18 0.05 23.41
C LEU A 181 21.26 -1.24 24.23
N ARG A 182 21.01 -2.41 23.62
CA ARG A 182 21.14 -3.70 24.29
C ARG A 182 22.57 -4.02 24.72
N GLU A 183 23.57 -3.63 23.93
CA GLU A 183 24.98 -3.83 24.27
C GLU A 183 25.38 -2.99 25.49
N HIS A 184 24.97 -1.72 25.53
CA HIS A 184 25.35 -0.80 26.61
C HIS A 184 24.55 -1.00 27.90
N PHE A 185 23.30 -1.49 27.81
CA PHE A 185 22.45 -1.83 28.95
C PHE A 185 22.29 -3.35 29.14
N HIS A 186 23.30 -4.14 28.76
CA HIS A 186 23.20 -5.59 28.68
C HIS A 186 22.73 -6.25 29.99
N GLY A 187 21.59 -6.95 29.92
CA GLY A 187 21.03 -7.70 31.05
C GLY A 187 20.40 -6.84 32.14
N ILE A 188 20.27 -5.53 31.93
CA ILE A 188 19.64 -4.61 32.88
C ILE A 188 18.58 -3.75 32.20
N THR A 189 17.47 -3.53 32.89
CA THR A 189 16.53 -2.47 32.53
C THR A 189 16.89 -1.26 33.39
N PRO A 190 17.54 -0.20 32.84
CA PRO A 190 18.14 0.87 33.64
C PRO A 190 17.11 1.77 34.33
N VAL A 191 15.82 1.64 33.99
CA VAL A 191 14.71 2.37 34.60
C VAL A 191 13.66 1.37 35.06
N HIS A 192 13.27 1.44 36.34
CA HIS A 192 12.34 0.50 36.95
C HIS A 192 11.36 1.22 37.87
N ILE A 193 10.12 0.73 37.96
CA ILE A 193 9.13 1.22 38.92
C ILE A 193 9.29 0.46 40.23
N GLY A 194 9.56 1.19 41.31
CA GLY A 194 9.96 0.58 42.58
C GLY A 194 11.39 0.03 42.53
N LEU A 195 11.87 -0.51 43.65
CA LEU A 195 13.21 -1.06 43.73
C LEU A 195 13.24 -2.49 43.13
N PRO A 196 13.99 -2.74 42.05
CA PRO A 196 14.09 -4.08 41.48
C PRO A 196 14.82 -5.04 42.43
N LYS A 197 14.63 -6.35 42.23
CA LYS A 197 15.29 -7.39 43.04
C LYS A 197 16.75 -7.54 42.66
N GLU A 198 17.08 -7.22 41.43
CA GLU A 198 18.42 -7.25 40.87
C GLU A 198 19.28 -6.14 41.48
N ALA A 199 20.47 -6.51 41.95
CA ALA A 199 21.45 -5.54 42.44
C ALA A 199 21.95 -4.66 41.29
N ALA A 200 22.21 -3.38 41.58
CA ALA A 200 22.86 -2.49 40.62
C ALA A 200 24.28 -3.00 40.29
N PRO A 201 24.80 -2.73 39.08
CA PRO A 201 26.19 -3.05 38.73
C PRO A 201 27.20 -2.46 39.71
N ALA A 202 28.42 -3.02 39.74
CA ALA A 202 29.47 -2.55 40.64
C ALA A 202 29.76 -1.05 40.46
N GLY A 203 29.66 -0.28 41.55
CA GLY A 203 29.84 1.18 41.54
C GLY A 203 28.58 1.98 41.19
N TRP A 204 27.47 1.31 40.89
CA TRP A 204 26.19 1.94 40.53
C TRP A 204 25.21 1.85 41.70
N LYS A 205 24.20 2.73 41.72
CA LYS A 205 23.14 2.71 42.73
C LYS A 205 21.78 2.96 42.10
N TRP A 206 20.77 2.24 42.55
CA TRP A 206 19.38 2.61 42.29
C TRP A 206 19.07 3.91 43.01
N THR A 207 18.51 4.89 42.31
CA THR A 207 18.15 6.21 42.85
C THR A 207 16.84 6.63 42.22
N ARG A 208 15.93 7.22 43.00
CA ARG A 208 14.66 7.70 42.46
C ARG A 208 14.94 8.88 41.52
N LEU A 209 14.31 8.93 40.35
CA LEU A 209 14.52 10.06 39.42
C LEU A 209 14.22 11.41 40.08
N VAL A 210 13.20 11.49 40.95
CA VAL A 210 12.84 12.71 41.69
C VAL A 210 13.89 13.19 42.70
N GLU A 211 14.91 12.38 43.01
CA GLU A 211 16.06 12.79 43.83
C GLU A 211 17.18 13.41 42.97
N LEU A 212 17.10 13.23 41.64
CA LEU A 212 18.12 13.67 40.68
C LEU A 212 17.60 14.74 39.72
N ALA A 213 16.29 14.83 39.51
CA ALA A 213 15.64 15.74 38.59
C ALA A 213 14.23 16.12 39.09
N ASP A 214 13.81 17.34 38.77
CA ASP A 214 12.47 17.82 39.11
C ASP A 214 11.42 17.15 38.20
N LEU A 215 10.36 16.65 38.82
CA LEU A 215 9.21 16.10 38.12
C LEU A 215 8.09 17.14 38.13
N GLU A 216 7.91 17.80 37.00
CA GLU A 216 6.90 18.84 36.80
C GLU A 216 5.78 18.37 35.88
N SER A 217 4.60 18.96 36.03
CA SER A 217 3.47 18.74 35.13
C SER A 217 3.29 19.92 34.16
N GLY A 218 3.09 19.60 32.88
CA GLY A 218 2.73 20.60 31.88
C GLY A 218 1.23 20.89 31.88
N HIS A 219 0.87 22.13 31.56
CA HIS A 219 -0.52 22.54 31.32
C HIS A 219 -0.70 22.97 29.86
N THR A 220 -1.95 22.93 29.39
CA THR A 220 -2.30 23.49 28.09
C THR A 220 -2.73 24.94 28.26
N PRO A 221 -2.03 25.92 27.65
CA PRO A 221 -2.48 27.29 27.64
C PRO A 221 -3.92 27.38 27.12
N SER A 222 -4.73 28.26 27.69
CA SER A 222 -6.13 28.37 27.29
C SER A 222 -6.24 28.94 25.87
N ARG A 223 -6.99 28.25 25.00
CA ARG A 223 -7.29 28.78 23.66
C ARG A 223 -8.31 29.92 23.67
N LYS A 224 -8.94 30.21 24.81
CA LYS A 224 -9.88 31.33 24.97
C LYS A 224 -9.19 32.68 25.14
N HIS A 225 -7.87 32.68 25.31
CA HIS A 225 -7.02 33.86 25.43
C HIS A 225 -6.06 33.89 24.24
N PRO A 226 -6.48 34.41 23.06
CA PRO A 226 -5.61 34.48 21.88
C PRO A 226 -4.30 35.21 22.13
N GLU A 227 -4.27 36.16 23.07
CA GLU A 227 -3.10 36.92 23.51
C GLU A 227 -2.01 36.05 24.15
N TRP A 228 -2.34 34.85 24.63
CA TRP A 228 -1.39 33.90 25.18
C TRP A 228 -0.66 33.07 24.12
N TRP A 229 -0.99 33.27 22.84
CA TRP A 229 -0.44 32.53 21.71
C TRP A 229 0.28 33.45 20.73
N GLY A 230 1.25 32.90 19.98
CA GLY A 230 2.08 33.67 19.05
C GLY A 230 3.29 34.32 19.70
N GLY A 231 3.75 33.77 20.84
CA GLY A 231 5.02 34.13 21.45
C GLY A 231 6.19 33.40 20.80
N ASP A 232 7.25 33.20 21.57
CA ASP A 232 8.52 32.62 21.16
C ASP A 232 8.93 31.39 22.00
N ILE A 233 8.10 30.99 22.97
CA ILE A 233 8.41 29.86 23.85
C ILE A 233 7.89 28.56 23.22
N PRO A 234 8.74 27.57 22.90
CA PRO A 234 8.28 26.29 22.37
C PRO A 234 7.42 25.55 23.39
N TRP A 235 6.19 25.18 23.01
CA TRP A 235 5.28 24.39 23.83
C TRP A 235 5.00 23.03 23.18
N ILE A 236 5.46 21.98 23.84
CA ILE A 236 5.33 20.59 23.35
C ILE A 236 3.90 20.10 23.59
N ALA A 237 3.19 19.79 22.49
CA ALA A 237 1.87 19.18 22.54
C ALA A 237 1.92 17.69 22.12
N LEU A 238 0.81 16.97 22.34
CA LEU A 238 0.68 15.57 21.91
C LEU A 238 1.05 15.32 20.43
N PRO A 239 0.70 16.19 19.47
CA PRO A 239 1.09 16.00 18.06
C PRO A 239 2.58 16.21 17.77
N ASP A 240 3.37 16.72 18.73
CA ASP A 240 4.81 16.93 18.61
C ASP A 240 5.61 15.73 19.10
N ILE A 241 5.07 14.98 20.09
CA ILE A 241 5.76 13.86 20.75
C ILE A 241 6.32 12.84 19.75
N ARG A 242 5.54 12.44 18.74
CA ARG A 242 6.02 11.47 17.73
C ARG A 242 7.15 12.01 16.85
N ALA A 243 7.14 13.31 16.57
CA ALA A 243 8.18 13.92 15.73
C ALA A 243 9.49 14.12 16.51
N LEU A 244 9.36 14.34 17.83
CA LEU A 244 10.44 14.63 18.76
C LEU A 244 10.99 13.41 19.50
N ASP A 245 10.41 12.22 19.31
CA ASP A 245 10.87 10.99 19.94
C ASP A 245 12.37 10.74 19.63
N GLY A 246 13.15 10.46 20.68
CA GLY A 246 14.61 10.29 20.60
C GLY A 246 15.41 11.56 20.24
N LYS A 247 14.80 12.75 20.21
CA LYS A 247 15.44 14.00 19.75
C LYS A 247 15.41 15.11 20.80
N VAL A 248 16.28 16.10 20.61
CA VAL A 248 16.25 17.35 21.37
C VAL A 248 15.17 18.26 20.80
N ALA A 249 14.21 18.67 21.62
CA ALA A 249 13.16 19.59 21.24
C ALA A 249 13.71 21.03 21.23
N MET A 250 13.89 21.59 20.04
CA MET A 250 14.27 22.99 19.84
C MET A 250 13.10 23.84 19.32
N GLU A 251 12.17 23.20 18.62
CA GLU A 251 11.00 23.82 17.99
C GLU A 251 9.77 22.93 18.17
N THR A 252 8.60 23.55 18.22
CA THR A 252 7.30 22.87 18.38
C THR A 252 6.28 23.48 17.42
N LYS A 253 5.09 22.86 17.30
CA LYS A 253 4.01 23.44 16.49
C LYS A 253 3.36 24.67 17.13
N GLY A 254 3.39 24.78 18.46
CA GLY A 254 2.78 25.89 19.21
C GLY A 254 3.80 26.71 19.97
N TYR A 255 3.58 28.03 20.00
CA TYR A 255 4.41 28.99 20.72
C TYR A 255 3.54 29.94 21.56
N PRO A 256 3.31 29.64 22.84
CA PRO A 256 2.71 30.59 23.76
C PRO A 256 3.64 31.76 24.12
N THR A 257 3.05 32.82 24.66
CA THR A 257 3.78 33.90 25.34
C THR A 257 4.10 33.49 26.78
N ALA A 258 4.95 34.26 27.46
CA ALA A 258 5.23 34.04 28.89
C ALA A 258 4.00 34.14 29.79
N GLU A 259 2.97 34.89 29.40
CA GLU A 259 1.69 34.97 30.15
C GLU A 259 0.83 33.70 29.99
N GLY A 260 1.09 32.90 28.94
CA GLY A 260 0.35 31.68 28.64
C GLY A 260 0.88 30.41 29.34
N ILE A 261 2.02 30.49 30.02
CA ILE A 261 2.70 29.38 30.71
C ILE A 261 2.56 29.56 32.22
#